data_AF-A0A9P8N8R2-F1
#
_entry.id   AF-A0A9P8N8R2-F1
#
_cell.length_a   1.000
_cell.length_b   1.000
_cell.length_c   1.000
_cell.angle_alpha   90.00
_cell.angle_beta   90.00
_cell.angle_gamma   90.00
#
_symmetry.space_group_name_H-M   'P 1'
#
loop_
_entity.id
_entity.type
_entity.pdbx_description
1 polymer ?
#
loop_
_entity_poly.entity_id
_entity_poly.type
_entity_poly.pdbx_seq_one_letter_code
_entity_poly.pdbx_strand_id
1 'polypeptide(L)'
;MIPSQTSQLPFTGSKLDCSSLASMLQDPTDDMYKNQVEALCRAAESAMDHFINQNANLERRIAELETHLAQAQGTPRTQDSLVTLADELRTLLSARPTELRPESRPRRMMPNPNPFEGDEKDVKKRQQQYVNWRSQVLRTFAVDKSFFVTDFIRIQHIAGLLGGSASKLYRKKFDFIIEHEENQAIWPWQTHTDCLAEMNKQYETLDLTLSASQAFDNLWMGKKPFQNFIADFAALAEECGKTETQKVESLQLKVSQELANEMTHQLVRPARDNFSEWCKCTRRSTITCWPRTTRTNCAQDV
;
A
#
# COMPACT_ATOMS: atom_id res chain seq x y z
N MET A 1 -22.23 -46.30 23.47
CA MET A 1 -23.38 -46.83 22.73
C MET A 1 -23.68 -45.89 21.58
N ILE A 2 -23.20 -46.22 20.39
CA ILE A 2 -23.44 -45.49 19.14
C ILE A 2 -23.80 -46.58 18.11
N PRO A 3 -24.93 -46.49 17.39
CA PRO A 3 -25.41 -47.59 16.58
C PRO A 3 -24.65 -47.66 15.25
N SER A 4 -24.11 -48.85 14.95
CA SER A 4 -23.55 -49.22 13.66
C SER A 4 -24.67 -49.28 12.61
N GLN A 5 -24.77 -48.27 11.75
CA GLN A 5 -25.58 -48.38 10.54
C GLN A 5 -24.77 -49.09 9.46
N THR A 6 -25.00 -50.39 9.33
CA THR A 6 -24.60 -51.18 8.17
C THR A 6 -25.48 -50.75 7.00
N SER A 7 -24.97 -49.86 6.15
CA SER A 7 -25.65 -49.48 4.92
C SER A 7 -25.63 -50.66 3.95
N GLN A 8 -26.75 -51.36 3.85
CA GLN A 8 -27.00 -52.37 2.82
C GLN A 8 -26.96 -51.70 1.44
N LEU A 9 -26.01 -52.11 0.60
CA LEU A 9 -26.05 -51.82 -0.82
C LEU A 9 -27.20 -52.63 -1.46
N PRO A 10 -28.07 -52.02 -2.29
CA PRO A 10 -29.08 -52.77 -3.01
C PRO A 10 -28.40 -53.51 -4.18
N PHE A 11 -28.10 -54.79 -3.98
CA PHE A 11 -27.89 -55.70 -5.10
C PHE A 11 -29.25 -55.90 -5.79
N THR A 12 -29.55 -55.03 -6.77
CA THR A 12 -30.58 -55.33 -7.76
C THR A 12 -30.02 -56.43 -8.66
N GLY A 13 -30.20 -57.68 -8.23
CA GLY A 13 -29.96 -58.84 -9.07
C GLY A 13 -30.89 -58.74 -10.28
N SER A 14 -30.35 -58.29 -11.40
CA SER A 14 -30.95 -58.53 -12.71
C SER A 14 -31.11 -60.04 -12.82
N LYS A 15 -32.35 -60.54 -12.70
CA LYS A 15 -32.68 -61.91 -13.09
C LYS A 15 -32.19 -62.08 -14.52
N LEU A 16 -31.09 -62.78 -14.71
CA LEU A 16 -30.70 -63.33 -16.00
C LEU A 16 -31.85 -64.23 -16.43
N ASP A 17 -32.64 -63.76 -17.38
CA ASP A 17 -33.75 -64.51 -17.94
C ASP A 17 -33.18 -65.60 -18.87
N CYS A 18 -32.89 -66.76 -18.28
CA CYS A 18 -32.30 -67.92 -18.97
C CYS A 18 -33.25 -68.56 -20.00
N SER A 19 -34.45 -68.02 -20.18
CA SER A 19 -35.45 -68.51 -21.13
C SER A 19 -34.97 -68.41 -22.59
N SER A 20 -34.17 -67.39 -22.93
CA SER A 20 -33.58 -67.26 -24.28
C SER A 20 -32.42 -68.23 -24.55
N LEU A 21 -31.78 -68.74 -23.50
CA LEU A 21 -30.71 -69.74 -23.56
C LEU A 21 -31.30 -71.15 -23.76
N ALA A 22 -32.46 -71.42 -23.14
CA ALA A 22 -33.18 -72.68 -23.29
C ALA A 22 -33.79 -72.86 -24.70
N SER A 23 -34.20 -71.78 -25.37
CA SER A 23 -34.75 -71.83 -26.73
C SER A 23 -33.71 -72.01 -27.84
N MET A 24 -32.42 -71.83 -27.55
CA MET A 24 -31.32 -72.01 -28.52
C MET A 24 -30.78 -73.46 -28.59
N LEU A 25 -31.28 -74.37 -27.75
CA LEU A 25 -30.79 -75.75 -27.60
C LEU A 25 -31.45 -76.77 -28.55
N GLN A 26 -32.15 -76.32 -29.61
CA GLN A 26 -33.07 -77.18 -30.37
C GLN A 26 -32.70 -77.54 -31.81
N ASP A 27 -31.51 -77.21 -32.35
CA ASP A 27 -31.04 -77.85 -33.61
C ASP A 27 -29.50 -77.80 -33.80
N PRO A 28 -28.84 -78.85 -34.35
CA PRO A 28 -27.39 -79.04 -34.27
C PRO A 28 -26.64 -78.54 -35.51
N THR A 29 -25.89 -77.45 -35.37
CA THR A 29 -24.66 -77.22 -36.13
C THR A 29 -23.53 -76.96 -35.14
N ASP A 30 -22.95 -78.06 -34.68
CA ASP A 30 -22.16 -78.24 -33.46
C ASP A 30 -20.97 -77.25 -33.28
N ASP A 31 -20.33 -76.81 -34.37
CA ASP A 31 -19.13 -75.96 -34.26
C ASP A 31 -19.41 -74.47 -34.00
N MET A 32 -20.52 -73.92 -34.50
CA MET A 32 -20.81 -72.49 -34.34
C MET A 32 -21.28 -72.18 -32.92
N TYR A 33 -22.17 -73.01 -32.37
CA TYR A 33 -22.65 -72.86 -30.99
C TYR A 33 -21.55 -73.08 -29.97
N LYS A 34 -20.68 -74.08 -30.20
CA LYS A 34 -19.52 -74.32 -29.34
C LYS A 34 -18.58 -73.12 -29.30
N ASN A 35 -18.26 -72.53 -30.46
CA ASN A 35 -17.43 -71.33 -30.53
C ASN A 35 -18.09 -70.11 -29.84
N GLN A 36 -19.41 -69.97 -29.93
CA GLN A 36 -20.14 -68.86 -29.32
C GLN A 36 -20.24 -69.00 -27.79
N VAL A 37 -20.46 -70.22 -27.30
CA VAL A 37 -20.44 -70.54 -25.86
C VAL A 37 -19.02 -70.38 -25.30
N GLU A 38 -17.99 -70.86 -26.00
CA GLU A 38 -16.60 -70.64 -25.59
C GLU A 38 -16.22 -69.15 -25.55
N ALA A 39 -16.69 -68.36 -26.51
CA ALA A 39 -16.46 -66.91 -26.52
C ALA A 39 -17.15 -66.22 -25.32
N LEU A 40 -18.37 -66.64 -24.97
CA LEU A 40 -19.08 -66.14 -23.79
C LEU A 40 -18.40 -66.55 -22.49
N CYS A 41 -17.92 -67.79 -22.38
CA CYS A 41 -17.17 -68.26 -21.22
C CYS A 41 -15.87 -67.46 -21.03
N ARG A 42 -15.10 -67.24 -22.10
CA ARG A 42 -13.87 -66.43 -22.03
C ARG A 42 -14.15 -64.97 -21.68
N ALA A 43 -15.24 -64.41 -22.18
CA ALA A 43 -15.66 -63.05 -21.83
C ALA A 43 -16.08 -62.95 -20.35
N ALA A 44 -16.76 -63.97 -19.83
CA ALA A 44 -17.14 -64.05 -18.41
C ALA A 44 -15.92 -64.22 -17.50
N GLU A 45 -14.96 -65.07 -17.87
CA GLU A 45 -13.69 -65.25 -17.16
C GLU A 45 -12.89 -63.94 -17.12
N SER A 46 -12.75 -63.26 -18.27
CA SER A 46 -12.05 -61.97 -18.34
C SER A 46 -12.73 -60.87 -17.50
N ALA A 47 -14.07 -60.84 -17.49
CA ALA A 47 -14.82 -59.92 -16.64
C ALA A 47 -14.63 -60.23 -15.15
N MET A 48 -14.61 -61.51 -14.78
CA MET A 48 -14.39 -61.94 -13.40
C MET A 48 -12.97 -61.60 -12.92
N ASP A 49 -11.96 -61.83 -13.75
CA ASP A 49 -10.57 -61.42 -13.46
C ASP A 49 -10.46 -59.90 -13.31
N HIS A 50 -11.18 -59.12 -14.13
CA HIS A 50 -11.21 -57.67 -13.98
C HIS A 50 -11.80 -57.25 -12.63
N PHE A 51 -12.91 -57.86 -12.19
CA PHE A 51 -13.51 -57.56 -10.89
C PHE A 51 -12.61 -57.97 -9.72
N ILE A 52 -11.94 -59.12 -9.80
CA ILE A 52 -10.98 -59.57 -8.78
C ILE A 52 -9.84 -58.55 -8.64
N ASN A 53 -9.27 -58.10 -9.75
CA ASN A 53 -8.21 -57.10 -9.76
C ASN A 53 -8.68 -55.73 -9.21
N GLN A 54 -9.91 -55.34 -9.53
CA GLN A 54 -10.50 -54.10 -9.02
C GLN A 54 -10.71 -54.16 -7.50
N ASN A 55 -11.20 -55.30 -6.99
CA ASN A 55 -11.38 -55.50 -5.55
C ASN A 55 -10.04 -55.47 -4.80
N ALA A 56 -9.00 -56.13 -5.32
CA ALA A 56 -7.66 -56.07 -4.72
C ALA A 56 -7.07 -54.64 -4.69
N ASN A 57 -7.40 -53.80 -5.69
CA ASN A 57 -7.00 -52.39 -5.71
C ASN A 57 -7.76 -51.57 -4.64
N LEU A 58 -9.07 -51.80 -4.51
CA LEU A 58 -9.87 -51.14 -3.48
C LEU A 58 -9.40 -51.50 -2.07
N GLU A 59 -9.07 -52.76 -1.81
CA GLU A 59 -8.51 -53.21 -0.52
C GLU A 59 -7.19 -52.50 -0.20
N ARG A 60 -6.30 -52.34 -1.19
CA ARG A 60 -5.04 -51.60 -1.01
C ARG A 60 -5.29 -50.13 -0.65
N ARG A 61 -6.24 -49.47 -1.33
CA ARG A 61 -6.61 -48.08 -1.04
C ARG A 61 -7.24 -47.91 0.34
N ILE A 62 -8.02 -48.89 0.80
CA ILE A 62 -8.57 -48.90 2.16
C ILE A 62 -7.42 -48.97 3.18
N ALA A 63 -6.47 -49.89 3.00
CA ALA A 63 -5.31 -49.99 3.88
C ALA A 63 -4.43 -48.72 3.89
N GLU A 64 -4.25 -48.07 2.74
CA GLU A 64 -3.55 -46.77 2.65
C GLU A 64 -4.29 -45.66 3.41
N LEU A 65 -5.61 -45.57 3.27
CA LEU A 65 -6.44 -44.61 3.99
C LEU A 65 -6.43 -44.86 5.50
N GLU A 66 -6.47 -46.11 5.93
CA GLU A 66 -6.34 -46.49 7.34
C GLU A 66 -4.96 -46.09 7.90
N THR A 67 -3.90 -46.25 7.10
CA THR A 67 -2.54 -45.83 7.47
C THR A 67 -2.46 -44.30 7.61
N HIS A 68 -3.04 -43.54 6.69
CA HIS A 68 -3.11 -42.08 6.77
C HIS A 68 -3.94 -41.60 7.95
N LEU A 69 -5.05 -42.28 8.26
CA LEU A 69 -5.89 -41.96 9.41
C LEU A 69 -5.17 -42.24 10.73
N ALA A 70 -4.42 -43.35 10.82
CA ALA A 70 -3.57 -43.64 11.96
C ALA A 70 -2.42 -42.63 12.12
N GLN A 71 -1.83 -42.16 11.02
CA GLN A 71 -0.82 -41.09 11.06
C GLN A 71 -1.41 -39.75 11.50
N ALA A 72 -2.63 -39.40 11.07
CA ALA A 72 -3.31 -38.18 11.47
C ALA A 72 -3.81 -38.21 12.93
N GLN A 73 -4.19 -39.39 13.43
CA GLN A 73 -4.57 -39.59 14.84
C GLN A 73 -3.34 -39.76 15.76
N GLY A 74 -2.19 -40.16 15.20
CA GLY A 74 -0.91 -40.33 15.88
C GLY A 74 -0.12 -39.04 16.12
N THR A 75 -0.67 -37.87 15.81
CA THR A 75 -0.10 -36.53 16.11
C THR A 75 -0.84 -35.82 17.26
N PRO A 76 -0.82 -36.34 18.51
CA PRO A 76 -1.35 -35.61 19.68
C PRO A 76 -0.57 -34.31 19.96
N ARG A 77 0.65 -34.18 19.40
CA ARG A 77 1.56 -33.06 19.68
C ARG A 77 1.07 -31.71 19.17
N THR A 78 0.27 -31.66 18.09
CA THR A 78 -0.25 -30.39 17.55
C THR A 78 -1.52 -29.94 18.25
N GLN A 79 -2.40 -30.87 18.62
CA GLN A 79 -3.63 -30.55 19.35
C GLN A 79 -3.33 -30.10 20.79
N ASP A 80 -2.44 -30.80 21.49
CA ASP A 80 -2.03 -30.44 22.86
C ASP A 80 -1.31 -29.10 22.87
N SER A 81 -0.48 -28.80 21.86
CA SER A 81 0.17 -27.50 21.72
C SER A 81 -0.83 -26.37 21.48
N LEU A 82 -1.90 -26.60 20.71
CA LEU A 82 -2.94 -25.60 20.48
C LEU A 82 -3.80 -25.36 21.73
N VAL A 83 -4.10 -26.41 22.49
CA VAL A 83 -4.83 -26.28 23.77
C VAL A 83 -3.97 -25.55 24.79
N THR A 84 -2.68 -25.86 24.87
CA THR A 84 -1.73 -25.19 25.78
C THR A 84 -1.57 -23.71 25.41
N LEU A 85 -1.43 -23.40 24.11
CA LEU A 85 -1.36 -22.02 23.62
C LEU A 85 -2.67 -21.25 23.88
N ALA A 86 -3.82 -21.92 23.72
CA ALA A 86 -5.13 -21.33 24.02
C ALA A 86 -5.28 -21.03 25.52
N ASP A 87 -4.81 -21.91 26.40
CA ASP A 87 -4.82 -21.68 27.85
C ASP A 87 -3.81 -20.60 28.26
N GLU A 88 -2.62 -20.54 27.65
CA GLU A 88 -1.68 -19.44 27.86
C GLU A 88 -2.29 -18.09 27.47
N LEU A 89 -2.93 -17.99 26.31
CA LEU A 89 -3.65 -16.78 25.89
C LEU A 89 -4.79 -16.43 26.84
N ARG A 90 -5.55 -17.42 27.31
CA ARG A 90 -6.66 -17.22 28.26
C ARG A 90 -6.16 -16.72 29.61
N THR A 91 -5.01 -17.23 30.05
CA THR A 91 -4.37 -16.84 31.31
C THR A 91 -3.80 -15.42 31.20
N LEU A 92 -3.18 -15.05 30.08
CA LEU A 92 -2.72 -13.69 29.81
C LEU A 92 -3.87 -12.68 29.71
N LEU A 93 -4.99 -13.07 29.11
CA LEU A 93 -6.19 -12.23 29.03
C LEU A 93 -6.89 -12.06 30.39
N SER A 94 -6.86 -13.10 31.24
CA SER A 94 -7.47 -13.07 32.57
C SER A 94 -6.59 -12.40 33.63
N ALA A 95 -5.26 -12.45 33.46
CA ALA A 95 -4.29 -11.77 34.33
C ALA A 95 -4.14 -10.28 34.02
N ARG A 96 -4.81 -9.76 32.98
CA ARG A 96 -4.84 -8.33 32.69
C ARG A 96 -5.59 -7.62 33.82
N PRO A 97 -4.95 -6.69 34.57
CA PRO A 97 -5.62 -5.96 35.62
C PRO A 97 -6.88 -5.30 35.06
N THR A 98 -8.01 -5.54 35.71
CA THR A 98 -9.29 -4.89 35.42
C THR A 98 -9.23 -3.43 35.90
N GLU A 99 -8.43 -2.62 35.23
CA GLU A 99 -8.58 -1.17 35.20
C GLU A 99 -8.95 -0.76 33.77
N LEU A 100 -10.06 -1.30 33.26
CA LEU A 100 -10.67 -0.76 32.04
C LEU A 100 -11.52 0.45 32.41
N ARG A 101 -10.85 1.58 32.64
CA ARG A 101 -11.41 2.85 32.20
C ARG A 101 -11.69 2.67 30.70
N PRO A 102 -12.88 3.02 30.17
CA PRO A 102 -13.12 2.88 28.73
C PRO A 102 -12.02 3.68 28.02
N GLU A 103 -11.09 2.97 27.38
CA GLU A 103 -10.03 3.63 26.63
C GLU A 103 -10.74 4.48 25.58
N SER A 104 -10.66 5.80 25.78
CA SER A 104 -11.15 6.74 24.81
C SER A 104 -10.47 6.38 23.49
N ARG A 105 -11.25 5.97 22.48
CA ARG A 105 -10.74 5.70 21.13
C ARG A 105 -9.73 6.79 20.78
N PRO A 106 -8.55 6.43 20.23
CA PRO A 106 -7.52 7.42 19.89
C PRO A 106 -8.16 8.59 19.15
N ARG A 107 -8.16 9.76 19.77
CA ARG A 107 -8.72 10.97 19.15
C ARG A 107 -7.65 11.52 18.23
N ARG A 108 -8.07 11.83 17.00
CA ARG A 108 -7.21 12.53 16.05
C ARG A 108 -6.85 13.91 16.57
N MET A 109 -5.56 14.23 16.42
CA MET A 109 -4.98 15.51 16.81
C MET A 109 -4.85 16.44 15.62
N MET A 110 -4.57 15.90 14.43
CA MET A 110 -4.40 16.71 13.22
C MET A 110 -5.73 16.87 12.48
N PRO A 111 -6.08 18.09 12.01
CA PRO A 111 -7.19 18.25 11.08
C PRO A 111 -6.85 17.58 9.74
N ASN A 112 -7.89 17.23 8.98
CA ASN A 112 -7.70 16.77 7.61
C ASN A 112 -7.08 17.86 6.74
N PRO A 113 -6.14 17.51 5.84
CA PRO A 113 -5.76 18.42 4.77
C PRO A 113 -6.94 18.65 3.82
N ASN A 114 -6.87 19.73 3.05
CA ASN A 114 -7.85 19.97 2.00
C ASN A 114 -7.77 18.87 0.94
N PRO A 115 -8.89 18.48 0.31
CA PRO A 115 -8.88 17.48 -0.74
C PRO A 115 -7.99 17.88 -1.93
N PHE A 116 -7.35 16.90 -2.55
CA PHE A 116 -6.60 17.09 -3.78
C PHE A 116 -7.45 16.69 -5.00
N GLU A 117 -7.70 17.65 -5.88
CA GLU A 117 -8.59 17.46 -7.04
C GLU A 117 -7.86 16.98 -8.30
N GLY A 118 -6.60 17.38 -8.49
CA GLY A 118 -5.82 17.10 -9.70
C GLY A 118 -6.23 17.91 -10.95
N ASP A 119 -7.14 18.87 -10.80
CA ASP A 119 -7.78 19.60 -11.92
C ASP A 119 -7.03 20.87 -12.37
N GLU A 120 -5.99 21.30 -11.65
CA GLU A 120 -5.20 22.49 -11.98
C GLU A 120 -4.54 22.37 -13.36
N LYS A 121 -4.75 23.33 -14.26
CA LYS A 121 -4.26 23.26 -15.65
C LYS A 121 -2.75 23.42 -15.75
N ASP A 122 -2.17 24.27 -14.90
CA ASP A 122 -0.74 24.50 -14.84
C ASP A 122 -0.05 23.30 -14.17
N VAL A 123 0.78 22.58 -14.92
CA VAL A 123 1.46 21.36 -14.45
C VAL A 123 2.34 21.65 -13.23
N LYS A 124 3.05 22.79 -13.20
CA LYS A 124 3.92 23.16 -12.08
C LYS A 124 3.10 23.43 -10.82
N LYS A 125 2.00 24.18 -10.95
CA LYS A 125 1.10 24.45 -9.83
C LYS A 125 0.42 23.18 -9.33
N ARG A 126 -0.04 22.31 -10.24
CA ARG A 126 -0.64 21.02 -9.90
C ARG A 126 0.32 20.14 -9.11
N GLN A 127 1.58 20.05 -9.55
CA GLN A 127 2.61 19.32 -8.85
C GLN A 127 2.89 19.91 -7.47
N GLN A 128 3.00 21.23 -7.34
CA GLN A 128 3.20 21.87 -6.04
C GLN A 128 2.03 21.61 -5.08
N GLN A 129 0.80 21.69 -5.58
CA GLN A 129 -0.40 21.35 -4.81
C GLN A 129 -0.35 19.90 -4.33
N TYR A 130 0.01 18.97 -5.22
CA TYR A 130 0.15 17.54 -4.90
C TYR A 130 1.24 17.29 -3.85
N VAL A 131 2.45 17.82 -4.04
CA VAL A 131 3.57 17.68 -3.10
C VAL A 131 3.19 18.19 -1.72
N ASN A 132 2.59 19.39 -1.66
CA ASN A 132 2.14 19.99 -0.40
C ASN A 132 1.07 19.13 0.28
N TRP A 133 0.07 18.67 -0.47
CA TRP A 133 -0.97 17.79 0.03
C TRP A 133 -0.40 16.47 0.56
N ARG A 134 0.45 15.79 -0.22
CA ARG A 134 1.11 14.54 0.17
C ARG A 134 1.90 14.71 1.46
N SER A 135 2.66 15.79 1.61
CA SER A 135 3.38 16.09 2.86
C SER A 135 2.44 16.30 4.05
N GLN A 136 1.26 16.91 3.86
CA GLN A 136 0.28 17.06 4.93
C GLN A 136 -0.35 15.72 5.33
N VAL A 137 -0.66 14.85 4.36
CA VAL A 137 -1.14 13.48 4.61
C VAL A 137 -0.12 12.68 5.42
N LEU A 138 1.15 12.68 5.00
CA LEU A 138 2.22 11.97 5.71
C LEU A 138 2.44 12.50 7.13
N ARG A 139 2.34 13.82 7.33
CA ARG A 139 2.36 14.41 8.69
C ARG A 139 1.18 13.94 9.53
N THR A 140 0.00 13.80 8.94
CA THR A 140 -1.20 13.29 9.64
C THR A 140 -0.97 11.86 10.11
N PHE A 141 -0.40 11.00 9.26
CA PHE A 141 -0.03 9.63 9.65
C PHE A 141 1.04 9.57 10.73
N ALA A 142 2.01 10.49 10.71
CA ALA A 142 3.07 10.55 11.72
C ALA A 142 2.54 10.96 13.09
N VAL A 143 1.65 11.96 13.15
CA VAL A 143 1.09 12.47 14.41
C VAL A 143 0.00 11.55 14.95
N ASP A 144 -0.96 11.16 14.10
CA ASP A 144 -2.10 10.32 14.48
C ASP A 144 -1.79 8.82 14.30
N LYS A 145 -0.55 8.39 14.58
CA LYS A 145 -0.08 7.01 14.31
C LYS A 145 -0.94 5.93 14.97
N SER A 146 -1.48 6.21 16.16
CA SER A 146 -2.38 5.30 16.90
C SER A 146 -3.77 5.18 16.27
N PHE A 147 -4.17 6.14 15.44
CA PHE A 147 -5.42 6.09 14.66
C PHE A 147 -5.21 5.35 13.34
N PHE A 148 -4.07 5.59 12.67
CA PHE A 148 -3.72 4.98 11.38
C PHE A 148 -2.87 3.72 11.55
N VAL A 149 -3.47 2.68 12.16
CA VAL A 149 -2.76 1.46 12.54
C VAL A 149 -2.37 0.61 11.33
N THR A 150 -3.30 0.41 10.39
CA THR A 150 -3.14 -0.48 9.23
C THR A 150 -2.99 0.30 7.93
N ASP A 151 -2.33 -0.30 6.94
CA ASP A 151 -2.28 0.24 5.58
C ASP A 151 -3.65 0.39 4.93
N PHE A 152 -4.61 -0.48 5.23
CA PHE A 152 -6.01 -0.32 4.81
C PHE A 152 -6.55 1.07 5.18
N ILE A 153 -6.57 1.41 6.47
CA ILE A 153 -7.05 2.70 6.98
C ILE A 153 -6.28 3.87 6.34
N ARG A 154 -4.95 3.74 6.15
CA ARG A 154 -4.14 4.79 5.51
C ARG A 154 -4.53 4.98 4.03
N ILE A 155 -4.70 3.90 3.28
CA ILE A 155 -5.13 3.94 1.88
C ILE A 155 -6.54 4.53 1.77
N GLN A 156 -7.47 4.12 2.65
CA GLN A 156 -8.83 4.69 2.67
C GLN A 156 -8.83 6.18 3.05
N HIS A 157 -7.92 6.59 3.94
CA HIS A 157 -7.74 8.00 4.26
C HIS A 157 -7.27 8.82 3.06
N ILE A 158 -6.29 8.29 2.31
CA ILE A 158 -5.84 8.89 1.05
C ILE A 158 -7.03 9.02 0.09
N ALA A 159 -7.79 7.94 -0.12
CA ALA A 159 -8.96 7.92 -1.00
C ALA A 159 -9.99 8.99 -0.64
N GLY A 160 -10.31 9.13 0.65
CA GLY A 160 -11.25 10.13 1.17
C GLY A 160 -10.78 11.58 1.06
N LEU A 161 -9.50 11.80 0.76
CA LEU A 161 -8.90 13.12 0.53
C LEU A 161 -8.69 13.43 -0.96
N LEU A 162 -9.19 12.59 -1.87
CA LEU A 162 -9.18 12.87 -3.30
C LEU A 162 -10.52 13.40 -3.77
N GLY A 163 -10.48 14.46 -4.57
CA GLY A 163 -11.61 15.03 -5.28
C GLY A 163 -11.38 15.03 -6.79
N GLY A 164 -12.27 15.70 -7.53
CA GLY A 164 -12.04 16.05 -8.94
C GLY A 164 -11.66 14.89 -9.86
N SER A 165 -10.75 15.14 -10.80
CA SER A 165 -10.19 14.13 -11.70
C SER A 165 -9.32 13.09 -10.98
N ALA A 166 -8.63 13.46 -9.90
CA ALA A 166 -7.80 12.53 -9.13
C ALA A 166 -8.64 11.40 -8.54
N SER A 167 -9.78 11.74 -7.93
CA SER A 167 -10.74 10.75 -7.42
C SER A 167 -11.24 9.84 -8.54
N LYS A 168 -11.68 10.42 -9.69
CA LYS A 168 -12.17 9.64 -10.84
C LYS A 168 -11.15 8.64 -11.38
N LEU A 169 -9.87 9.02 -11.41
CA LEU A 169 -8.78 8.20 -11.93
C LEU A 169 -8.55 6.94 -11.08
N TYR A 170 -8.56 7.09 -9.75
CA TYR A 170 -8.21 6.02 -8.82
C TYR A 170 -9.42 5.32 -8.19
N ARG A 171 -10.63 5.84 -8.34
CA ARG A 171 -11.86 5.34 -7.68
C ARG A 171 -12.00 3.82 -7.75
N LYS A 172 -11.91 3.25 -8.97
CA LYS A 172 -12.05 1.80 -9.17
C LYS A 172 -11.02 0.97 -8.38
N LYS A 173 -9.80 1.49 -8.22
CA LYS A 173 -8.74 0.80 -7.46
C LYS A 173 -9.03 0.85 -5.96
N PHE A 174 -9.55 1.97 -5.45
CA PHE A 174 -9.97 2.07 -4.05
C PHE A 174 -11.21 1.22 -3.76
N ASP A 175 -12.22 1.25 -4.63
CA ASP A 175 -13.42 0.41 -4.52
C ASP A 175 -13.04 -1.07 -4.46
N PHE A 176 -12.10 -1.51 -5.32
CA PHE A 176 -11.60 -2.88 -5.32
C PHE A 176 -10.93 -3.27 -3.99
N ILE A 177 -10.20 -2.36 -3.35
CA ILE A 177 -9.58 -2.60 -2.03
C ILE A 177 -10.65 -2.74 -0.94
N ILE A 178 -11.74 -1.96 -1.02
CA ILE A 178 -12.87 -2.07 -0.08
C ILE A 178 -13.56 -3.43 -0.23
N GLU A 179 -13.77 -3.89 -1.46
CA GLU A 179 -14.39 -5.20 -1.75
C GLU A 179 -13.54 -6.39 -1.28
N HIS A 180 -12.23 -6.19 -1.11
CA HIS A 180 -11.26 -7.24 -0.78
C HIS A 180 -10.44 -6.91 0.47
N GLU A 181 -11.05 -6.30 1.49
CA GLU A 181 -10.36 -5.84 2.72
C GLU A 181 -9.49 -6.93 3.39
N GLU A 182 -9.94 -8.18 3.38
CA GLU A 182 -9.23 -9.28 4.07
C GLU A 182 -8.05 -9.84 3.25
N ASN A 183 -7.92 -9.49 1.97
CA ASN A 183 -6.91 -10.04 1.07
C ASN A 183 -5.99 -8.96 0.50
N GLN A 184 -5.04 -8.50 1.32
CA GLN A 184 -4.06 -7.48 0.93
C GLN A 184 -3.19 -7.91 -0.26
N ALA A 185 -2.99 -9.20 -0.50
CA ALA A 185 -2.11 -9.70 -1.56
C ALA A 185 -2.62 -9.40 -2.97
N ILE A 186 -3.94 -9.25 -3.14
CA ILE A 186 -4.56 -8.94 -4.43
C ILE A 186 -4.79 -7.45 -4.64
N TRP A 187 -4.49 -6.61 -3.65
CA TRP A 187 -4.69 -5.17 -3.78
C TRP A 187 -3.78 -4.58 -4.88
N PRO A 188 -4.28 -3.56 -5.62
CA PRO A 188 -3.45 -2.81 -6.57
C PRO A 188 -2.21 -2.19 -5.92
N TRP A 189 -2.31 -1.84 -4.64
CA TRP A 189 -1.24 -1.30 -3.81
C TRP A 189 -1.32 -1.97 -2.45
N GLN A 190 -0.26 -2.65 -2.03
CA GLN A 190 -0.24 -3.33 -0.75
C GLN A 190 -0.10 -2.34 0.40
N THR A 191 0.63 -1.25 0.19
CA THR A 191 0.87 -0.23 1.21
C THR A 191 0.43 1.16 0.77
N HIS A 192 0.21 2.04 1.75
CA HIS A 192 -0.04 3.46 1.48
C HIS A 192 1.14 4.13 0.76
N THR A 193 2.37 3.65 1.00
CA THR A 193 3.57 4.09 0.29
C THR A 193 3.54 3.71 -1.19
N ASP A 194 3.07 2.52 -1.55
CA ASP A 194 2.92 2.11 -2.94
C ASP A 194 1.83 2.92 -3.65
N CYS A 195 0.73 3.18 -2.94
CA CYS A 195 -0.35 4.04 -3.43
C CYS A 195 0.18 5.45 -3.75
N LEU A 196 0.90 6.07 -2.81
CA LEU A 196 1.52 7.38 -3.04
C LEU A 196 2.60 7.34 -4.11
N ALA A 197 3.38 6.27 -4.21
CA ALA A 197 4.40 6.12 -5.26
C ALA A 197 3.76 6.08 -6.66
N GLU A 198 2.62 5.41 -6.81
CA GLU A 198 1.86 5.42 -8.06
C GLU A 198 1.30 6.81 -8.38
N MET A 199 0.80 7.53 -7.38
CA MET A 199 0.35 8.91 -7.55
C MET A 199 1.52 9.87 -7.89
N ASN A 200 2.72 9.65 -7.35
CA ASN A 200 3.90 10.44 -7.67
C ASN A 200 4.23 10.36 -9.16
N LYS A 201 4.10 9.18 -9.79
CA LYS A 201 4.32 9.03 -11.24
C LYS A 201 3.39 9.92 -12.06
N GLN A 202 2.17 10.17 -11.56
CA GLN A 202 1.16 10.95 -12.26
C GLN A 202 1.30 12.46 -12.03
N TYR A 203 1.69 12.88 -10.83
CA TYR A 203 1.64 14.29 -10.42
C TYR A 203 3.00 14.92 -10.11
N GLU A 204 4.07 14.14 -9.94
CA GLU A 204 5.46 14.63 -9.79
C GLU A 204 6.23 14.48 -11.10
N THR A 205 5.75 15.15 -12.15
CA THR A 205 6.26 14.96 -13.52
C THR A 205 7.39 15.91 -13.90
N LEU A 206 7.48 17.07 -13.25
CA LEU A 206 8.53 18.06 -13.47
C LEU A 206 9.64 17.92 -12.43
N ASP A 207 10.87 18.16 -12.87
CA ASP A 207 11.98 18.38 -11.94
C ASP A 207 11.85 19.78 -11.34
N LEU A 208 11.21 19.84 -10.16
CA LEU A 208 11.06 21.09 -9.41
C LEU A 208 12.41 21.69 -9.05
N THR A 209 13.46 20.88 -8.87
CA THR A 209 14.82 21.32 -8.56
C THR A 209 15.39 22.17 -9.70
N LEU A 210 15.23 21.70 -10.94
CA LEU A 210 15.66 22.45 -12.12
C LEU A 210 14.84 23.73 -12.28
N SER A 211 13.52 23.67 -12.07
CA SER A 211 12.67 24.85 -12.15
C SER A 211 12.99 25.86 -11.04
N ALA A 212 13.31 25.40 -9.83
CA ALA A 212 13.77 26.22 -8.72
C ALA A 212 15.14 26.82 -9.02
N SER A 213 16.06 26.08 -9.63
CA SER A 213 17.36 26.62 -10.06
C SER A 213 17.20 27.74 -11.08
N GLN A 214 16.35 27.55 -12.09
CA GLN A 214 16.06 28.60 -13.08
C GLN A 214 15.40 29.84 -12.43
N ALA A 215 14.45 29.62 -11.52
CA ALA A 215 13.83 30.71 -10.78
C ALA A 215 14.83 31.42 -9.86
N PHE A 216 15.72 30.67 -9.22
CA PHE A 216 16.81 31.18 -8.39
C PHE A 216 17.76 32.03 -9.22
N ASP A 217 18.20 31.57 -10.38
CA ASP A 217 19.12 32.30 -11.28
C ASP A 217 18.52 33.62 -11.79
N ASN A 218 17.21 33.63 -12.03
CA ASN A 218 16.46 34.83 -12.42
C ASN A 218 16.07 35.73 -11.23
N LEU A 219 16.30 35.32 -9.98
CA LEU A 219 15.94 36.11 -8.81
C LEU A 219 16.98 37.21 -8.58
N TRP A 220 16.55 38.45 -8.75
CA TRP A 220 17.30 39.65 -8.40
C TRP A 220 16.49 40.48 -7.40
N MET A 221 17.16 41.14 -6.44
CA MET A 221 16.47 42.00 -5.48
C MET A 221 15.71 43.14 -6.18
N GLY A 222 16.36 43.81 -7.15
CA GLY A 222 15.77 44.93 -7.88
C GLY A 222 15.19 45.99 -6.93
N LYS A 223 13.89 46.30 -7.09
CA LYS A 223 13.15 47.25 -6.24
C LYS A 223 12.41 46.57 -5.06
N LYS A 224 12.52 45.25 -4.87
CA LYS A 224 11.83 44.56 -3.78
C LYS A 224 12.48 44.90 -2.43
N PRO A 225 11.69 45.03 -1.35
CA PRO A 225 12.24 45.12 0.00
C PRO A 225 13.11 43.91 0.32
N PHE A 226 14.24 44.13 0.99
CA PHE A 226 15.21 43.07 1.29
C PHE A 226 14.60 41.88 2.05
N GLN A 227 13.63 42.13 2.94
CA GLN A 227 12.94 41.05 3.68
C GLN A 227 12.15 40.10 2.78
N ASN A 228 11.51 40.62 1.73
CA ASN A 228 10.75 39.78 0.80
C ASN A 228 11.71 39.05 -0.14
N PHE A 229 12.75 39.74 -0.60
CA PHE A 229 13.80 39.12 -1.43
C PHE A 229 14.49 37.97 -0.68
N ILE A 230 14.90 38.15 0.58
CA ILE A 230 15.62 37.11 1.31
C ILE A 230 14.73 35.90 1.62
N ALA A 231 13.43 36.10 1.81
CA ALA A 231 12.47 35.01 1.96
C ALA A 231 12.34 34.19 0.66
N ASP A 232 12.12 34.84 -0.48
CA ASP A 232 12.09 34.19 -1.80
C ASP A 232 13.42 33.49 -2.10
N PHE A 233 14.54 34.16 -1.81
CA PHE A 233 15.89 33.66 -2.03
C PHE A 233 16.20 32.41 -1.21
N ALA A 234 15.90 32.43 0.09
CA ALA A 234 16.16 31.31 0.98
C ALA A 234 15.30 30.09 0.61
N ALA A 235 14.02 30.30 0.28
CA ALA A 235 13.13 29.23 -0.17
C ALA A 235 13.64 28.57 -1.46
N LEU A 236 13.98 29.36 -2.48
CA LEU A 236 14.49 28.85 -3.75
C LEU A 236 15.87 28.18 -3.60
N ALA A 237 16.75 28.74 -2.76
CA ALA A 237 18.06 28.15 -2.50
C ALA A 237 17.96 26.77 -1.84
N GLU A 238 17.00 26.60 -0.94
CA GLU A 238 16.72 25.30 -0.29
C GLU A 238 16.12 24.31 -1.29
N GLU A 239 15.15 24.75 -2.11
CA GLU A 239 14.51 23.92 -3.14
C GLU A 239 15.49 23.41 -4.21
N CYS A 240 16.56 24.16 -4.52
CA CYS A 240 17.61 23.71 -5.44
C CYS A 240 18.84 23.11 -4.75
N GLY A 241 18.80 22.88 -3.43
CA GLY A 241 19.86 22.20 -2.67
C GLY A 241 21.20 22.94 -2.60
N LYS A 242 21.19 24.28 -2.58
CA LYS A 242 22.43 25.07 -2.50
C LYS A 242 23.08 24.93 -1.14
N THR A 243 24.42 24.86 -1.13
CA THR A 243 25.19 24.89 0.11
C THR A 243 25.20 26.29 0.71
N GLU A 244 25.47 26.39 2.02
CA GLU A 244 25.54 27.69 2.70
C GLU A 244 26.57 28.64 2.06
N THR A 245 27.71 28.12 1.61
CA THR A 245 28.71 28.90 0.85
C THR A 245 28.14 29.44 -0.46
N GLN A 246 27.43 28.62 -1.22
CA GLN A 246 26.80 29.03 -2.48
C GLN A 246 25.68 30.05 -2.24
N LYS A 247 24.95 29.93 -1.12
CA LYS A 247 23.94 30.91 -0.70
C LYS A 247 24.59 32.27 -0.45
N VAL A 248 25.72 32.33 0.25
CA VAL A 248 26.45 33.58 0.52
C VAL A 248 27.01 34.22 -0.75
N GLU A 249 27.65 33.44 -1.62
CA GLU A 249 28.19 33.94 -2.90
C GLU A 249 27.08 34.50 -3.80
N SER A 250 25.98 33.76 -3.90
CA SER A 250 24.81 34.19 -4.70
C SER A 250 24.12 35.41 -4.08
N LEU A 251 24.08 35.52 -2.75
CA LEU A 251 23.51 36.66 -2.05
C LEU A 251 24.28 37.95 -2.38
N GLN A 252 25.62 37.90 -2.34
CA GLN A 252 26.46 39.04 -2.65
C GLN A 252 26.28 39.55 -4.09
N LEU A 253 26.01 38.65 -5.03
CA LEU A 253 25.78 39.00 -6.43
C LEU A 253 24.37 39.54 -6.69
N LYS A 254 23.34 39.06 -5.99
CA LYS A 254 21.92 39.27 -6.34
C LYS A 254 21.23 40.38 -5.54
N VAL A 255 21.85 40.90 -4.49
CA VAL A 255 21.37 42.10 -3.79
C VAL A 255 21.53 43.36 -4.64
N SER A 256 20.82 44.43 -4.30
CA SER A 256 20.99 45.73 -4.98
C SER A 256 22.43 46.25 -4.87
N GLN A 257 22.91 46.95 -5.89
CA GLN A 257 24.29 47.49 -5.96
C GLN A 257 24.66 48.33 -4.73
N GLU A 258 23.74 49.12 -4.19
CA GLU A 258 23.95 49.94 -2.98
C GLU A 258 24.32 49.07 -1.77
N LEU A 259 23.59 47.97 -1.57
CA LEU A 259 23.87 47.01 -0.49
C LEU A 259 25.14 46.21 -0.77
N ALA A 260 25.41 45.83 -2.02
CA ALA A 260 26.65 45.13 -2.39
C ALA A 260 27.89 45.99 -2.10
N ASN A 261 27.82 47.28 -2.42
CA ASN A 261 28.88 48.25 -2.13
C ASN A 261 29.07 48.40 -0.61
N GLU A 262 27.98 48.61 0.14
CA GLU A 262 28.04 48.75 1.60
C GLU A 262 28.64 47.49 2.28
N MET A 263 28.25 46.29 1.82
CA MET A 263 28.82 45.03 2.31
C MET A 263 30.31 44.88 1.98
N THR A 264 30.77 45.41 0.85
CA THR A 264 32.18 45.37 0.47
C THR A 264 33.05 46.22 1.41
N HIS A 265 32.50 47.32 1.92
CA HIS A 265 33.17 48.27 2.81
C HIS A 265 33.06 47.94 4.31
N GLN A 266 32.38 46.86 4.71
CA GLN A 266 32.32 46.45 6.12
C GLN A 266 33.68 45.95 6.64
N LEU A 267 34.13 46.52 7.77
CA LEU A 267 35.38 46.15 8.46
C LEU A 267 35.37 44.72 9.03
N VAL A 268 34.19 44.19 9.37
CA VAL A 268 34.02 42.84 9.93
C VAL A 268 33.15 42.03 8.97
N ARG A 269 33.76 41.09 8.24
CA ARG A 269 33.03 40.17 7.36
C ARG A 269 32.71 38.87 8.09
N PRO A 270 31.45 38.39 8.05
CA PRO A 270 31.12 37.06 8.52
C PRO A 270 31.84 35.96 7.72
N ALA A 271 31.93 34.76 8.30
CA ALA A 271 32.48 33.59 7.63
C ALA A 271 31.71 33.25 6.34
N ARG A 272 32.39 32.67 5.35
CA ARG A 272 31.84 32.43 3.99
C ARG A 272 30.68 31.43 3.96
N ASP A 273 30.59 30.58 4.96
CA ASP A 273 29.60 29.52 5.13
C ASP A 273 28.49 29.90 6.13
N ASN A 274 28.46 31.15 6.61
CA ASN A 274 27.49 31.59 7.61
C ASN A 274 26.43 32.52 7.03
N PHE A 275 25.51 31.95 6.26
CA PHE A 275 24.43 32.69 5.61
C PHE A 275 23.57 33.52 6.59
N SER A 276 23.34 33.00 7.81
CA SER A 276 22.55 33.69 8.83
C SER A 276 23.18 35.02 9.25
N GLU A 277 24.50 35.03 9.52
CA GLU A 277 25.21 36.25 9.88
C GLU A 277 25.31 37.22 8.70
N TRP A 278 25.48 36.72 7.46
CA TRP A 278 25.40 37.55 6.26
C TRP A 278 24.03 38.25 6.13
N CYS A 279 22.93 37.53 6.32
CA CYS A 279 21.58 38.12 6.29
C CYS A 279 21.39 39.22 7.35
N LYS A 280 21.93 39.02 8.56
CA LYS A 280 21.88 40.03 9.65
C LYS A 280 22.66 41.28 9.28
N CYS A 281 23.87 41.13 8.73
CA CYS A 281 24.69 42.25 8.26
C CYS A 281 23.99 43.03 7.15
N THR A 282 23.45 42.35 6.13
CA THR A 282 22.75 43.01 5.02
C THR A 282 21.48 43.72 5.51
N ARG A 283 20.75 43.14 6.46
CA ARG A 283 19.56 43.78 7.06
C ARG A 283 19.93 45.07 7.80
N ARG A 284 21.05 45.11 8.52
CA ARG A 284 21.52 46.35 9.17
C ARG A 284 21.84 47.44 8.15
N SER A 285 22.50 47.08 7.04
CA SER A 285 22.79 48.00 5.94
C SER A 285 21.53 48.49 5.19
N THR A 286 20.46 47.69 5.11
CA THR A 286 19.20 48.16 4.51
C THR A 286 18.52 49.28 5.29
N ILE A 287 18.72 49.32 6.62
CA ILE A 287 18.17 50.38 7.48
C ILE A 287 18.91 51.71 7.25
N THR A 288 20.20 51.65 6.87
CA THR A 288 21.01 52.85 6.60
C THR A 288 20.86 53.36 5.16
N CYS A 289 20.54 52.50 4.19
CA CYS A 289 20.45 52.87 2.77
C CYS A 289 19.03 53.22 2.26
N TRP A 290 17.95 52.82 2.95
CA TRP A 290 16.60 53.24 2.56
C TRP A 290 16.29 54.66 3.06
N PRO A 291 15.84 55.59 2.20
CA PRO A 291 15.58 56.96 2.64
C PRO A 291 14.41 57.01 3.63
N ARG A 292 14.55 57.84 4.68
CA ARG A 292 13.42 58.42 5.41
C ARG A 292 12.63 59.34 4.47
N THR A 293 11.89 58.78 3.52
CA THR A 293 10.91 59.55 2.75
C THR A 293 9.64 59.69 3.58
N THR A 294 9.66 60.66 4.51
CA THR A 294 8.59 61.60 4.87
C THR A 294 8.95 62.31 6.17
N ARG A 295 9.70 63.41 6.06
CA ARG A 295 9.42 64.62 6.85
C ARG A 295 9.66 65.80 5.93
N THR A 296 8.60 66.14 5.22
CA THR A 296 8.48 67.38 4.47
C THR A 296 8.74 68.54 5.42
N ASN A 297 9.63 69.42 5.01
CA ASN A 297 9.81 70.75 5.56
C ASN A 297 8.47 71.46 5.70
N CYS A 298 8.17 71.98 6.89
CA CYS A 298 7.44 73.22 7.05
C CYS A 298 8.00 73.95 8.28
N ALA A 299 8.24 75.25 8.11
CA ALA A 299 8.59 76.28 9.10
C ALA A 299 10.08 76.50 9.43
N GLN A 300 10.77 77.24 8.55
CA GLN A 300 11.43 78.51 8.91
C GLN A 300 10.91 79.54 7.88
N ASP A 301 10.03 80.45 8.29
CA ASP A 301 10.31 81.83 8.75
C ASP A 301 10.08 82.84 7.60
N VAL A 302 8.88 83.45 7.60
CA VAL A 302 8.59 84.87 7.32
C VAL A 302 7.42 85.30 8.20
#